data_AF-A0A817RRG0-F1
#
_entry.id   AF-A0A817RRG0-F1
#
_cell.length_a   1.000
_cell.length_b   1.000
_cell.length_c   1.000
_cell.angle_alpha   90.00
_cell.angle_beta   90.00
_cell.angle_gamma   90.00
#
_symmetry.space_group_name_H-M   'P 1'
#
loop_
_entity.id
_entity.type
_entity.pdbx_description
1 polymer ?
#
loop_
_entity_poly.entity_id
_entity_poly.type
_entity_poly.pdbx_seq_one_letter_code
_entity_poly.pdbx_strand_id
1 'polypeptide(L)'
;MICSSAGCSPQSIANQLGIASLYPAETRLAQIGTTWLDDYYDWLRHRGSTPCCRLYENTKEFCSTNSISNRNCYACTRSTTRENITQKEFQEFLPFFLKDNPNIKCAKGGHAAHGSSVNLYDNNTSVETSLIMGYHSLLISSNDFIDAMQQAYSLTGNITHTLRNAGYDIEVFPY
;
A
#
# COMPACT_ATOMS: atom_id res chain seq x y z
N MET A 1 -8.93 -1.99 -6.23
CA MET A 1 -8.30 -3.17 -6.90
C MET A 1 -7.00 -3.64 -6.26
N ILE A 2 -6.21 -2.80 -5.56
CA ILE A 2 -4.93 -3.22 -4.94
C ILE A 2 -5.10 -3.74 -3.49
N CYS A 3 -6.04 -3.17 -2.76
CA CYS A 3 -6.14 -3.26 -1.29
C CYS A 3 -6.76 -4.55 -0.73
N SER A 4 -6.59 -4.78 0.57
CA SER A 4 -7.10 -5.94 1.33
C SER A 4 -8.06 -5.61 2.47
N SER A 5 -8.18 -4.35 2.86
CA SER A 5 -9.03 -3.94 3.99
C SER A 5 -10.54 -3.97 3.66
N ALA A 6 -11.38 -3.76 4.69
CA ALA A 6 -12.83 -3.72 4.53
C ALA A 6 -13.27 -2.74 3.42
N GLY A 7 -14.19 -3.19 2.56
CA GLY A 7 -14.64 -2.46 1.38
C GLY A 7 -13.84 -2.75 0.09
N CYS A 8 -12.73 -3.50 0.17
CA CYS A 8 -12.01 -3.96 -1.01
C CYS A 8 -12.72 -5.13 -1.69
N SER A 9 -12.60 -5.21 -3.02
CA SER A 9 -13.07 -6.36 -3.79
C SER A 9 -12.43 -7.66 -3.28
N PRO A 10 -13.16 -8.77 -3.15
CA PRO A 10 -12.59 -10.10 -2.89
C PRO A 10 -11.57 -10.53 -3.95
N GLN A 11 -11.67 -9.97 -5.17
CA GLN A 11 -10.77 -10.21 -6.29
C GLN A 11 -9.66 -9.15 -6.40
N SER A 12 -9.41 -8.34 -5.37
CA SER A 12 -8.26 -7.44 -5.37
C SER A 12 -6.94 -8.21 -5.38
N ILE A 13 -5.86 -7.55 -5.82
CA ILE A 13 -4.52 -8.14 -5.88
C ILE A 13 -4.12 -8.71 -4.52
N ALA A 14 -4.21 -7.90 -3.46
CA ALA A 14 -3.82 -8.33 -2.12
C ALA A 14 -4.72 -9.43 -1.54
N ASN A 15 -6.02 -9.46 -1.87
CA ASN A 15 -6.88 -10.56 -1.42
C ASN A 15 -6.55 -11.86 -2.16
N GLN A 16 -6.29 -11.81 -3.47
CA GLN A 16 -5.86 -12.99 -4.22
C GLN A 16 -4.53 -13.55 -3.69
N LEU A 17 -3.53 -12.69 -3.45
CA LEU A 17 -2.27 -13.10 -2.84
C LEU A 17 -2.46 -13.58 -1.39
N GLY A 18 -3.32 -12.94 -0.61
CA GLY A 18 -3.64 -13.33 0.76
C GLY A 18 -4.27 -14.72 0.82
N ILE A 19 -5.22 -15.01 -0.07
CA ILE A 19 -5.82 -16.35 -0.20
C ILE A 19 -4.76 -17.38 -0.60
N ALA A 20 -3.90 -17.05 -1.57
CA ALA A 20 -2.81 -17.95 -1.99
C ALA A 20 -1.84 -18.27 -0.84
N SER A 21 -1.61 -17.32 0.07
CA SER A 21 -0.75 -17.51 1.24
C SER A 21 -1.30 -18.49 2.28
N LEU A 22 -2.60 -18.82 2.21
CA LEU A 22 -3.21 -19.84 3.08
C LEU A 22 -2.83 -21.27 2.66
N TYR A 23 -2.30 -21.45 1.45
CA TYR A 23 -1.92 -22.75 0.89
C TYR A 23 -0.44 -22.79 0.47
N PRO A 24 0.51 -22.52 1.39
CA PRO A 24 1.93 -22.35 1.06
C PRO A 24 2.63 -23.62 0.55
N ALA A 25 2.04 -24.79 0.80
CA ALA A 25 2.52 -26.07 0.27
C ALA A 25 2.30 -26.19 -1.24
N GLU A 26 1.30 -25.50 -1.78
CA GLU A 26 0.96 -25.51 -3.21
C GLU A 26 1.48 -24.25 -3.91
N THR A 27 1.23 -23.07 -3.32
CA THR A 27 1.51 -21.78 -3.97
C THR A 27 2.95 -21.30 -3.75
N ARG A 28 3.67 -21.92 -2.81
CA ARG A 28 4.98 -21.46 -2.31
C ARG A 28 5.01 -20.03 -1.80
N LEU A 29 3.85 -19.41 -1.55
CA LEU A 29 3.72 -18.11 -0.90
C LEU A 29 3.32 -18.34 0.55
N ALA A 30 4.14 -17.92 1.50
CA ALA A 30 3.87 -18.10 2.94
C ALA A 30 3.15 -16.90 3.55
N GLN A 31 3.49 -15.69 3.11
CA GLN A 31 2.93 -14.48 3.67
C GLN A 31 3.05 -13.32 2.69
N ILE A 32 2.11 -12.37 2.77
CA ILE A 32 2.24 -11.06 2.14
C ILE A 32 2.41 -9.95 3.17
N GLY A 33 3.11 -8.89 2.79
CA GLY A 33 3.16 -7.65 3.53
C GLY A 33 1.85 -6.88 3.46
N THR A 34 1.76 -5.78 4.20
CA THR A 34 0.66 -4.83 4.06
C THR A 34 0.74 -4.11 2.72
N THR A 35 -0.41 -3.72 2.17
CA THR A 35 -0.40 -2.88 0.96
C THR A 35 -0.16 -1.43 1.33
N TRP A 36 0.65 -0.73 0.53
CA TRP A 36 0.89 0.71 0.68
C TRP A 36 -0.42 1.51 0.67
N LEU A 37 -1.41 1.05 -0.10
CA LEU A 37 -2.71 1.71 -0.22
C LEU A 37 -3.55 1.56 1.05
N ASP A 38 -3.54 0.39 1.68
CA ASP A 38 -4.22 0.19 2.97
C ASP A 38 -3.57 1.03 4.07
N ASP A 39 -2.23 1.04 4.14
CA ASP A 39 -1.49 1.85 5.11
C ASP A 39 -1.64 3.36 4.87
N TYR A 40 -1.71 3.79 3.61
CA TYR A 40 -2.01 5.17 3.24
C TYR A 40 -3.37 5.62 3.76
N TYR A 41 -4.42 4.82 3.54
CA TYR A 41 -5.74 5.16 4.06
C TYR A 41 -5.79 5.12 5.59
N ASP A 42 -5.07 4.21 6.24
CA ASP A 42 -4.97 4.21 7.70
C ASP A 42 -4.17 5.39 8.25
N TRP A 43 -3.16 5.88 7.52
CA TRP A 43 -2.43 7.11 7.85
C TRP A 43 -3.28 8.38 7.68
N LEU A 44 -4.16 8.41 6.69
CA LEU A 44 -5.14 9.49 6.54
C LEU A 44 -6.23 9.47 7.61
N ARG A 45 -6.53 8.29 8.17
CA ARG A 45 -7.53 8.15 9.22
C ARG A 45 -7.04 8.79 10.51
N HIS A 46 -7.93 9.57 11.10
CA HIS A 46 -7.70 10.28 12.36
C HIS A 46 -7.88 9.33 13.54
N ARG A 47 -7.00 8.32 13.67
CA ARG A 47 -7.01 7.38 14.80
C ARG A 47 -6.10 7.89 15.92
N GLY A 48 -6.69 8.14 17.10
CA GLY A 48 -5.96 8.59 18.29
C GLY A 48 -6.06 10.10 18.55
N SER A 49 -5.26 10.60 19.50
CA SER A 49 -5.30 12.00 19.94
C SER A 49 -4.58 12.96 18.99
N THR A 50 -3.63 12.47 18.17
CA THR A 50 -2.89 13.26 17.19
C THR A 50 -3.02 12.62 15.83
N PRO A 51 -3.65 13.31 14.84
CA PRO A 51 -3.73 12.81 13.48
C PRO A 51 -2.34 12.63 12.86
N CYS A 52 -2.18 11.56 12.08
CA CYS A 52 -0.96 11.29 11.34
C CYS A 52 -0.77 12.28 10.19
N CYS A 53 -1.73 12.36 9.27
CA CYS A 53 -1.74 13.38 8.22
C CYS A 53 -2.17 14.73 8.78
N ARG A 54 -1.24 15.70 8.79
CA ARG A 54 -1.52 17.08 9.18
C ARG A 54 -0.83 18.07 8.26
N LEU A 55 -1.38 19.25 8.15
CA LEU A 55 -0.82 20.38 7.38
C LEU A 55 -0.63 21.59 8.29
N TYR A 56 0.39 22.40 8.01
CA TYR A 56 0.52 23.71 8.64
C TYR A 56 -0.59 24.66 8.16
N GLU A 57 -1.17 25.43 9.07
CA GLU A 57 -2.24 26.38 8.73
C GLU A 57 -1.84 27.39 7.65
N ASN A 58 -0.60 27.89 7.74
CA ASN A 58 -0.08 28.98 6.92
C ASN A 58 0.44 28.53 5.55
N THR A 59 1.23 27.45 5.50
CA THR A 59 1.92 27.03 4.27
C THR A 59 1.19 25.92 3.53
N LYS A 60 0.26 25.23 4.19
CA LYS A 60 -0.38 23.99 3.70
C LYS A 60 0.61 22.86 3.43
N GLU A 61 1.85 22.98 3.89
CA GLU A 61 2.84 21.91 3.80
C GLU A 61 2.63 20.86 4.88
N PHE A 62 3.19 19.67 4.64
CA PHE A 62 3.11 18.54 5.56
C PHE A 62 3.72 18.84 6.93
N CYS A 63 2.93 18.61 7.98
CA CYS A 63 3.31 18.77 9.37
C CYS A 63 3.51 17.40 10.06
N SER A 64 4.74 16.88 9.98
CA SER A 64 5.10 15.60 10.60
C SER A 64 4.88 15.60 12.12
N THR A 65 4.42 14.46 12.64
CA THR A 65 4.20 14.21 14.09
C THR A 65 5.50 14.19 14.91
N ASN A 66 6.64 14.11 14.23
CA ASN A 66 7.99 14.27 14.79
C ASN A 66 8.40 15.73 15.06
N SER A 67 7.66 16.72 14.53
CA SER A 67 8.01 18.14 14.73
C SER A 67 7.89 18.57 16.19
N ILE A 68 8.88 19.33 16.67
CA ILE A 68 8.98 19.88 18.03
C ILE A 68 7.89 20.95 18.28
N SER A 69 7.46 21.63 17.22
CA SER A 69 6.46 22.69 17.24
C SER A 69 5.16 22.22 16.60
N ASN A 70 4.29 21.58 17.39
CA ASN A 70 2.94 21.20 16.97
C ASN A 70 1.94 22.38 16.99
N ARG A 71 2.40 23.60 17.23
CA ARG A 71 1.53 24.79 17.28
C ARG A 71 1.20 25.17 15.83
N ASN A 72 -0.08 25.06 15.45
CA ASN A 72 -0.67 25.45 14.15
C ASN A 72 -0.71 24.36 13.05
N CYS A 73 -0.91 23.09 13.43
CA CYS A 73 -1.19 22.03 12.47
C CYS A 73 -2.62 21.51 12.60
N TYR A 74 -3.27 21.26 11.47
CA TYR A 74 -4.61 20.70 11.41
C TYR A 74 -4.63 19.42 10.57
N ALA A 75 -5.63 18.59 10.86
CA ALA A 75 -5.99 17.37 10.14
C ALA A 75 -6.08 17.55 8.61
N CYS A 76 -5.45 16.69 7.81
CA CYS A 76 -5.56 16.76 6.33
C CYS A 76 -7.00 16.56 5.84
N THR A 77 -7.75 15.66 6.47
CA THR A 77 -9.14 15.38 6.14
C THR A 77 -10.01 15.46 7.38
N ARG A 78 -11.27 15.89 7.21
CA ARG A 78 -12.27 15.84 8.28
C ARG A 78 -12.89 14.45 8.41
N SER A 79 -12.72 13.61 7.40
CA SER A 79 -13.32 12.28 7.34
C SER A 79 -12.46 11.24 8.04
N THR A 80 -13.12 10.31 8.74
CA THR A 80 -12.51 9.10 9.31
C THR A 80 -12.73 7.87 8.43
N THR A 81 -13.47 8.00 7.33
CA THR A 81 -13.79 6.91 6.42
C THR A 81 -12.99 6.98 5.12
N ARG A 82 -12.78 5.81 4.52
CA ARG A 82 -12.02 5.63 3.27
C ARG A 82 -12.73 6.25 2.05
N GLU A 83 -14.06 6.36 2.13
CA GLU A 83 -14.95 6.62 0.99
C GLU A 83 -15.04 8.10 0.60
N ASN A 84 -14.52 9.01 1.43
CA ASN A 84 -14.69 10.46 1.27
C ASN A 84 -13.42 11.19 0.80
N ILE A 85 -12.44 10.50 0.21
CA ILE A 85 -11.23 11.14 -0.32
C ILE A 85 -11.38 11.33 -1.82
N THR A 86 -11.26 12.58 -2.27
CA THR A 86 -11.27 12.93 -3.69
C THR A 86 -9.96 12.51 -4.37
N GLN A 87 -9.98 12.36 -5.69
CA GLN A 87 -8.75 12.10 -6.45
C GLN A 87 -7.69 13.17 -6.18
N LYS A 88 -8.06 14.45 -6.13
CA LYS A 88 -7.13 15.54 -5.88
C LYS A 88 -6.44 15.42 -4.51
N GLU A 89 -7.21 15.14 -3.46
CA GLU A 89 -6.67 14.91 -2.11
C GLU A 89 -5.76 13.66 -2.07
N PHE A 90 -6.13 12.61 -2.81
CA PHE A 90 -5.28 11.43 -2.93
C PHE A 90 -3.90 11.78 -3.49
N GLN A 91 -3.87 12.53 -4.59
CA GLN A 91 -2.63 12.94 -5.25
C GLN A 91 -1.83 13.93 -4.41
N GLU A 92 -2.51 14.82 -3.68
CA GLU A 92 -1.87 15.81 -2.80
C GLU A 92 -1.18 15.17 -1.60
N PHE A 93 -1.83 14.20 -0.94
CA PHE A 93 -1.32 13.65 0.33
C PHE A 93 -0.43 12.42 0.15
N LEU A 94 -0.49 11.70 -0.98
CA LEU A 94 0.35 10.54 -1.24
C LEU A 94 1.85 10.83 -1.13
N PRO A 95 2.40 11.91 -1.72
CA PRO A 95 3.82 12.24 -1.56
C PRO A 95 4.22 12.56 -0.12
N PHE A 96 3.29 13.06 0.70
CA PHE A 96 3.54 13.31 2.12
C PHE A 96 3.61 12.00 2.91
N PHE A 97 2.69 11.07 2.65
CA PHE A 97 2.73 9.74 3.24
C PHE A 97 4.06 9.02 2.93
N LEU A 98 4.52 9.06 1.68
CA LEU A 98 5.77 8.41 1.26
C LEU A 98 7.03 9.07 1.84
N LYS A 99 6.92 10.28 2.40
CA LYS A 99 8.04 10.98 3.08
C LYS A 99 7.94 10.93 4.61
N ASP A 100 6.78 10.56 5.16
CA ASP A 100 6.58 10.55 6.61
C ASP A 100 7.23 9.31 7.26
N ASN A 101 7.99 9.57 8.33
CA ASN A 101 8.65 8.53 9.10
C ASN A 101 7.76 8.08 10.26
N PRO A 102 7.49 6.77 10.41
CA PRO A 102 6.72 6.27 11.54
C PRO A 102 7.41 6.60 12.87
N ASN A 103 6.61 6.86 13.89
CA ASN A 103 7.07 7.24 15.24
C ASN A 103 6.04 6.85 16.31
N ILE A 104 6.34 7.13 17.57
CA ILE A 104 5.49 6.73 18.70
C ILE A 104 4.09 7.35 18.70
N LYS A 105 3.91 8.54 18.09
CA LYS A 105 2.60 9.21 17.98
C LYS A 105 1.82 8.70 16.78
N CYS A 106 2.52 8.32 15.72
CA CYS A 106 1.94 7.84 14.48
C CYS A 106 2.76 6.65 13.94
N ALA A 107 2.25 5.44 14.18
CA ALA A 107 2.92 4.21 13.75
C ALA A 107 2.85 3.99 12.23
N LYS A 108 1.88 4.60 11.56
CA LYS A 108 1.73 4.51 10.10
C LYS A 108 2.61 5.60 9.47
N GLY A 109 3.46 5.23 8.53
CA GLY A 109 4.31 6.17 7.79
C GLY A 109 4.87 5.45 6.58
N GLY A 110 4.69 6.03 5.40
CA GLY A 110 4.98 5.36 4.14
C GLY A 110 6.47 5.27 3.84
N HIS A 111 7.30 6.19 4.37
CA HIS A 111 8.70 6.27 4.00
C HIS A 111 9.48 4.98 4.28
N ALA A 112 9.29 4.38 5.45
CA ALA A 112 10.06 3.22 5.88
C ALA A 112 9.72 1.92 5.13
N ALA A 113 8.45 1.68 4.83
CA ALA A 113 7.97 0.41 4.25
C ALA A 113 7.61 0.51 2.77
N HIS A 114 7.18 1.69 2.32
CA HIS A 114 6.55 1.88 1.01
C HIS A 114 7.22 2.96 0.16
N GLY A 115 8.22 3.69 0.69
CA GLY A 115 8.91 4.78 0.00
C GLY A 115 9.57 4.36 -1.31
N SER A 116 10.07 3.12 -1.38
CA SER A 116 10.61 2.49 -2.60
C SER A 116 9.60 1.60 -3.33
N SER A 117 8.46 1.32 -2.73
CA SER A 117 7.44 0.41 -3.26
C SER A 117 6.44 1.10 -4.17
N VAL A 118 6.48 2.43 -4.28
CA VAL A 118 5.57 3.25 -5.08
C VAL A 118 6.40 4.25 -5.88
N ASN A 119 6.41 4.10 -7.22
CA ASN A 119 7.00 5.11 -8.09
C ASN A 119 5.95 6.11 -8.53
N LEU A 120 6.21 7.40 -8.34
CA LEU A 120 5.32 8.47 -8.78
C LEU A 120 5.82 9.08 -10.09
N TYR A 121 4.89 9.38 -11.00
CA TYR A 121 5.14 10.10 -12.24
C TYR A 121 4.31 11.39 -12.30
N ASP A 122 4.58 12.21 -13.33
CA ASP A 122 3.86 13.45 -13.62
C ASP A 122 3.81 14.41 -12.41
N ASN A 123 4.98 14.91 -12.00
CA ASN A 123 5.12 15.80 -10.85
C ASN A 123 4.54 15.25 -9.53
N ASN A 124 4.71 13.94 -9.29
CA ASN A 124 4.21 13.22 -8.13
C ASN A 124 2.69 13.11 -8.01
N THR A 125 1.95 13.29 -9.11
CA THR A 125 0.47 13.25 -9.08
C THR A 125 -0.09 11.88 -9.39
N SER A 126 0.67 10.97 -9.99
CA SER A 126 0.14 9.68 -10.44
C SER A 126 1.11 8.55 -10.13
N VAL A 127 0.59 7.34 -9.90
CA VAL A 127 1.38 6.15 -9.57
C VAL A 127 1.71 5.39 -10.85
N GLU A 128 3.00 5.26 -11.15
CA GLU A 128 3.48 4.59 -12.38
C GLU A 128 3.58 3.09 -12.15
N THR A 129 4.29 2.72 -11.08
CA THR A 129 4.53 1.34 -10.70
C THR A 129 4.37 1.20 -9.20
N SER A 130 3.96 0.01 -8.76
CA SER A 130 3.92 -0.31 -7.34
C SER A 130 4.26 -1.76 -7.08
N LEU A 131 4.76 -2.02 -5.87
CA LEU A 131 5.18 -3.33 -5.40
C LEU A 131 4.35 -3.73 -4.18
N ILE A 132 3.96 -5.01 -4.12
CA ILE A 132 3.48 -5.67 -2.90
C ILE A 132 4.51 -6.74 -2.57
N MET A 133 5.17 -6.58 -1.42
CA MET A 133 6.16 -7.55 -0.96
C MET A 133 5.47 -8.78 -0.38
N GLY A 134 6.04 -9.96 -0.65
CA GLY A 134 5.65 -11.22 -0.03
C GLY A 134 6.86 -12.09 0.25
N TYR A 135 6.66 -13.15 1.02
CA TYR A 135 7.68 -14.11 1.40
C TYR A 135 7.28 -15.50 0.93
N HIS A 136 8.24 -16.19 0.32
CA HIS A 136 8.07 -17.60 -0.02
C HIS A 136 8.01 -18.50 1.20
N SER A 137 7.45 -19.69 1.03
CA SER A 137 7.64 -20.79 1.98
C SER A 137 9.09 -21.28 1.95
N LEU A 138 9.42 -22.26 2.80
CA LEU A 138 10.80 -22.78 2.87
C LEU A 138 11.19 -23.45 1.55
N LEU A 139 12.19 -22.89 0.87
CA LEU A 139 12.77 -23.44 -0.35
C LEU A 139 14.20 -23.88 -0.05
N ILE A 140 14.49 -25.17 -0.21
CA ILE A 140 15.81 -25.74 0.13
C ILE A 140 16.47 -26.31 -1.12
N SER A 141 15.72 -27.11 -1.88
CA SER A 141 16.22 -27.79 -3.06
C SER A 141 16.05 -26.95 -4.32
N SER A 142 16.83 -27.24 -5.37
CA SER A 142 16.64 -26.60 -6.68
C SER A 142 15.21 -26.77 -7.21
N ASN A 143 14.56 -27.90 -6.92
CA ASN A 143 13.18 -28.14 -7.34
C ASN A 143 12.20 -27.20 -6.62
N ASP A 144 12.43 -26.87 -5.35
CA ASP A 144 11.58 -25.93 -4.62
C ASP A 144 11.64 -24.53 -5.23
N PHE A 145 12.83 -24.06 -5.65
CA PHE A 145 12.97 -22.76 -6.31
C PHE A 145 12.29 -22.73 -7.69
N ILE A 146 12.42 -23.80 -8.48
CA ILE A 146 11.77 -23.92 -9.79
C ILE A 146 10.25 -23.92 -9.63
N ASP A 147 9.74 -24.72 -8.69
CA ASP A 147 8.32 -24.81 -8.37
C ASP A 147 7.78 -23.46 -7.87
N ALA A 148 8.48 -22.80 -6.95
CA ALA A 148 8.08 -21.48 -6.46
C ALA A 148 8.00 -20.43 -7.58
N MET A 149 8.95 -20.43 -8.51
CA MET A 149 8.92 -19.53 -9.66
C MET A 149 7.73 -19.83 -10.57
N GLN A 150 7.48 -21.10 -10.91
CA GLN A 150 6.34 -21.50 -11.74
C GLN A 150 5.02 -21.10 -11.11
N GLN A 151 4.85 -21.35 -9.80
CA GLN A 151 3.64 -21.02 -9.06
C GLN A 151 3.46 -19.51 -8.92
N ALA A 152 4.54 -18.74 -8.73
CA ALA A 152 4.47 -17.29 -8.70
C ALA A 152 3.98 -16.71 -10.04
N TYR A 153 4.55 -17.13 -11.17
CA TYR A 153 4.10 -16.67 -12.50
C TYR A 153 2.67 -17.11 -12.83
N SER A 154 2.28 -18.33 -12.42
CA SER A 154 0.90 -18.81 -12.56
C SER A 154 -0.08 -17.93 -11.78
N LEU A 155 0.24 -17.63 -10.51
CA LEU A 155 -0.57 -16.79 -9.63
C LEU A 155 -0.71 -15.36 -10.16
N THR A 156 0.40 -14.70 -10.51
CA THR A 156 0.35 -13.32 -11.02
C THR A 156 -0.27 -13.24 -12.42
N GLY A 157 -0.12 -14.28 -13.24
CA GLY A 157 -0.84 -14.42 -14.52
C GLY A 157 -2.36 -14.46 -14.33
N ASN A 158 -2.84 -15.22 -13.36
CA ASN A 158 -4.27 -15.25 -12.99
C ASN A 158 -4.77 -13.91 -12.45
N ILE A 159 -3.97 -13.24 -11.62
CA ILE A 159 -4.28 -11.89 -11.11
C ILE A 159 -4.37 -10.90 -12.29
N THR A 160 -3.40 -10.92 -13.20
CA THR A 160 -3.37 -10.09 -14.40
C THR A 160 -4.62 -10.32 -15.26
N HIS A 161 -5.00 -11.58 -15.48
CA HIS A 161 -6.21 -11.91 -16.22
C HIS A 161 -7.48 -11.34 -15.55
N THR A 162 -7.58 -11.49 -14.22
CA THR A 162 -8.69 -10.95 -13.43
C THR A 162 -8.80 -9.42 -13.59
N LEU A 163 -7.67 -8.71 -13.58
CA LEU A 163 -7.63 -7.26 -13.74
C LEU A 163 -8.02 -6.82 -15.16
N ARG A 164 -7.52 -7.52 -16.19
CA ARG A 164 -7.87 -7.25 -17.58
C ARG A 164 -9.35 -7.47 -17.86
N ASN A 165 -9.94 -8.53 -17.30
CA ASN A 165 -11.38 -8.78 -17.41
C ASN A 165 -12.23 -7.70 -16.73
N ALA A 166 -11.70 -7.05 -15.69
CA ALA A 166 -12.33 -5.90 -15.04
C ALA A 166 -12.08 -4.58 -15.80
N GLY A 167 -11.41 -4.60 -16.95
CA GLY A 167 -11.17 -3.44 -17.81
C GLY A 167 -9.86 -2.68 -17.54
N TYR A 168 -8.95 -3.24 -16.73
CA TYR A 168 -7.64 -2.62 -16.45
C TYR A 168 -6.56 -3.18 -17.37
N ASP A 169 -5.90 -2.32 -18.13
CA ASP A 169 -4.75 -2.69 -18.97
C ASP A 169 -3.44 -2.61 -18.18
N ILE A 170 -3.25 -3.57 -17.27
CA ILE A 170 -2.07 -3.67 -16.40
C ILE A 170 -1.56 -5.11 -16.34
N GLU A 171 -0.27 -5.26 -16.04
CA GLU A 171 0.40 -6.53 -15.82
C GLU A 171 0.92 -6.61 -14.39
N VAL A 172 0.76 -7.78 -13.77
CA VAL A 172 1.34 -8.12 -12.47
C VAL A 172 2.31 -9.26 -12.69
N PHE A 173 3.54 -9.10 -12.21
CA PHE A 173 4.59 -10.12 -12.33
C PHE A 173 5.37 -10.25 -11.01
N PRO A 174 5.89 -11.45 -10.70
CA PRO A 174 6.73 -11.67 -9.53
C PRO A 174 8.19 -11.37 -9.87
N TYR A 175 8.93 -10.84 -8.88
CA TYR A 175 10.37 -10.62 -8.95
C TYR A 175 11.06 -11.30 -7.77
#